data_AF-A0A7C7PM70-F1
#
_entry.id   AF-A0A7C7PM70-F1
#
_cell.length_a   1.000
_cell.length_b   1.000
_cell.length_c   1.000
_cell.angle_alpha   90.00
_cell.angle_beta   90.00
_cell.angle_gamma   90.00
#
_symmetry.space_group_name_H-M   'P 1'
#
loop_
_entity.id
_entity.type
_entity.pdbx_description
1 polymer ?
#
loop_
_entity_poly.entity_id
_entity_poly.type
_entity_poly.pdbx_seq_one_letter_code
_entity_poly.pdbx_strand_id
1 'polypeptide(L)'
;RGFQDLGVRKRTRVALFLPNTPYYVICYFALMKLGAIVVNVNPLYAEEEVLDLLADSGAEVAVTLDLKLLLPKLVTAFKKTALKKIVVCTMGDVLRFPKRQLFAIAKRGELAKMPKEDGYLAFARMIDNDGRFEPAEVTVDDVAVLQYTGGTTGTPKGAMLTHGNLSANTSQLWTWFIGAEMGKERMMAVLPLFHVFAMTVIMHLGIRGAAEIVLLPRFEITMLLKAIARTKPTCFPGVPTLYNAIIHYPKLAQYDLSCINYCLSGGASLPQEVREGFQNLTGCNVLEGYGLSETSPVVTCNPLIGTQKDGSIGLPMPGTTIEIRSLDDPDKLMPLGEVGEICIRGPQVMAGYWQRPEETAQTLRAGSVHTGDVGYMDEEGYTFLIDRLKEVIISGGYNVYPRHIEEAIYRHPLVAEV
;
A
#
# COMPACT_ATOMS: atom_id res chain seq x y z
N ARG A 1 -17.85 18.79 -2.13
CA ARG A 1 -18.45 19.78 -3.05
C ARG A 1 -17.65 19.95 -4.33
N GLY A 2 -16.40 20.42 -4.29
CA GLY A 2 -15.57 20.59 -5.51
C GLY A 2 -15.59 19.43 -6.52
N PHE A 3 -15.44 18.18 -6.08
CA PHE A 3 -15.59 17.01 -6.98
C PHE A 3 -17.00 16.85 -7.56
N GLN A 4 -18.06 17.16 -6.81
CA GLN A 4 -19.43 17.12 -7.34
C GLN A 4 -19.65 18.19 -8.42
N ASP A 5 -19.06 19.38 -8.28
CA ASP A 5 -19.13 20.42 -9.31
C ASP A 5 -18.40 20.00 -10.60
N LEU A 6 -17.41 19.09 -10.49
CA LEU A 6 -16.76 18.43 -11.62
C LEU A 6 -17.58 17.28 -12.24
N GLY A 7 -18.76 17.00 -11.71
CA GLY A 7 -19.61 15.89 -12.17
C GLY A 7 -19.28 14.53 -11.56
N VAL A 8 -18.39 14.45 -10.57
CA VAL A 8 -18.12 13.20 -9.86
C VAL A 8 -19.34 12.78 -9.05
N ARG A 9 -19.78 11.54 -9.25
CA ARG A 9 -20.92 10.92 -8.57
C ARG A 9 -20.54 9.50 -8.13
N LYS A 10 -21.49 8.79 -7.53
CA LYS A 10 -21.33 7.38 -7.17
C LYS A 10 -20.87 6.57 -8.39
N ARG A 11 -19.87 5.70 -8.22
CA ARG A 11 -19.20 4.88 -9.26
C ARG A 11 -18.37 5.64 -10.31
N THR A 12 -18.25 6.96 -10.24
CA THR A 12 -17.27 7.68 -11.07
C THR A 12 -15.87 7.22 -10.67
N ARG A 13 -15.05 6.78 -11.64
CA ARG A 13 -13.66 6.41 -11.39
C ARG A 13 -12.79 7.67 -11.41
N VAL A 14 -12.03 7.89 -10.34
CA VAL A 14 -11.14 9.05 -10.20
C VAL A 14 -9.73 8.59 -9.87
N ALA A 15 -8.79 8.91 -10.73
CA ALA A 15 -7.39 8.56 -10.58
C ALA A 15 -6.67 9.50 -9.61
N LEU A 16 -6.01 8.92 -8.61
CA LEU A 16 -5.08 9.64 -7.74
C LEU A 16 -3.66 9.36 -8.19
N PHE A 17 -3.10 10.28 -8.98
CA PHE A 17 -1.72 10.25 -9.46
C PHE A 17 -0.86 11.21 -8.65
N LEU A 18 -0.73 10.88 -7.37
CA LEU A 18 -0.16 11.75 -6.34
C LEU A 18 0.87 10.98 -5.51
N PRO A 19 2.01 11.60 -5.13
CA PRO A 19 2.85 11.09 -4.06
C PRO A 19 2.22 11.36 -2.69
N ASN A 20 2.90 10.94 -1.63
CA ASN A 20 2.46 11.17 -0.24
C ASN A 20 2.38 12.67 0.07
N THR A 21 1.17 13.20 0.02
CA THR A 21 0.85 14.60 0.29
C THR A 21 -0.51 14.68 0.97
N PRO A 22 -0.80 15.78 1.67
CA PRO A 22 -2.15 16.01 2.20
C PRO A 22 -3.25 15.92 1.14
N TYR A 23 -2.94 16.30 -0.12
CA TYR A 23 -3.88 16.16 -1.24
C TYR A 23 -4.34 14.72 -1.45
N TYR A 24 -3.44 13.75 -1.31
CA TYR A 24 -3.80 12.34 -1.46
C TYR A 24 -4.89 11.96 -0.46
N VAL A 25 -4.65 12.22 0.82
CA VAL A 25 -5.58 11.88 1.92
C VAL A 25 -6.91 12.63 1.77
N ILE A 26 -6.86 13.92 1.48
CA ILE A 26 -8.06 14.75 1.29
C ILE A 26 -8.90 14.23 0.12
N CYS A 27 -8.27 13.98 -1.04
CA CYS A 27 -8.99 13.52 -2.22
C CYS A 27 -9.55 12.11 -2.02
N TYR A 28 -8.76 11.21 -1.46
CA TYR A 28 -9.16 9.83 -1.18
C TYR A 28 -10.48 9.76 -0.40
N PHE A 29 -10.55 10.43 0.76
CA PHE A 29 -11.76 10.41 1.59
C PHE A 29 -12.90 11.26 1.01
N ALA A 30 -12.60 12.35 0.28
CA ALA A 30 -13.64 13.11 -0.41
C ALA A 30 -14.35 12.29 -1.49
N LEU A 31 -13.60 11.46 -2.22
CA LEU A 31 -14.14 10.56 -3.25
C LEU A 31 -14.98 9.45 -2.62
N MET A 32 -14.50 8.84 -1.54
CA MET A 32 -15.27 7.84 -0.78
C MET A 32 -16.62 8.37 -0.29
N LYS A 33 -16.66 9.61 0.22
CA LYS A 33 -17.93 10.24 0.65
C LYS A 33 -18.94 10.47 -0.48
N LEU A 34 -18.47 10.48 -1.73
CA LEU A 34 -19.32 10.58 -2.92
C LEU A 34 -19.65 9.21 -3.53
N GLY A 35 -19.19 8.12 -2.91
CA GLY A 35 -19.28 6.76 -3.47
C GLY A 35 -18.52 6.61 -4.80
N ALA A 36 -17.57 7.51 -5.07
CA ALA A 36 -16.70 7.43 -6.24
C ALA A 36 -15.63 6.36 -6.01
N ILE A 37 -15.15 5.78 -7.10
CA ILE A 37 -14.14 4.72 -7.07
C ILE A 37 -12.77 5.38 -7.22
N VAL A 38 -11.92 5.24 -6.22
CA VAL A 38 -10.52 5.70 -6.26
C VAL A 38 -9.72 4.75 -7.14
N VAL A 39 -9.02 5.27 -8.14
CA VAL A 39 -8.05 4.50 -8.92
C VAL A 39 -6.66 4.90 -8.46
N ASN A 40 -5.98 3.99 -7.74
CA ASN A 40 -4.63 4.24 -7.26
C ASN A 40 -3.64 4.11 -8.42
N VAL A 41 -2.87 5.17 -8.69
CA VAL A 41 -1.89 5.19 -9.79
C VAL A 41 -0.51 5.50 -9.22
N ASN A 42 0.46 4.64 -9.52
CA ASN A 42 1.84 4.84 -9.09
C ASN A 42 2.47 6.05 -9.84
N PRO A 43 2.84 7.15 -9.16
CA PRO A 43 3.49 8.32 -9.76
C PRO A 43 4.84 8.03 -10.41
N LEU A 44 5.45 6.88 -10.09
CA LEU A 44 6.74 6.44 -10.64
C LEU A 44 6.61 5.66 -11.95
N TYR A 45 5.41 5.20 -12.32
CA TYR A 45 5.19 4.49 -13.58
C TYR A 45 5.61 5.33 -14.79
N ALA A 46 6.09 4.65 -15.83
CA ALA A 46 6.36 5.24 -17.12
C ALA A 46 5.05 5.80 -17.74
N GLU A 47 5.19 6.69 -18.71
CA GLU A 47 4.03 7.34 -19.34
C GLU A 47 3.08 6.31 -19.99
N GLU A 48 3.61 5.28 -20.64
CA GLU A 48 2.82 4.22 -21.28
C GLU A 48 2.04 3.39 -20.25
N GLU A 49 2.68 2.99 -19.16
CA GLU A 49 2.01 2.26 -18.07
C GLU A 49 0.87 3.08 -17.42
N VAL A 50 1.08 4.40 -17.26
CA VAL A 50 0.04 5.31 -16.77
C VAL A 50 -1.12 5.40 -17.76
N LEU A 51 -0.81 5.48 -19.06
CA LEU A 51 -1.81 5.53 -20.11
C LEU A 51 -2.67 4.26 -20.14
N ASP A 52 -2.04 3.09 -20.13
CA ASP A 52 -2.71 1.79 -20.18
C ASP A 52 -3.62 1.59 -18.97
N LEU A 53 -3.14 1.93 -17.77
CA LEU A 53 -3.92 1.86 -16.53
C LEU A 53 -5.14 2.80 -16.57
N LEU A 54 -4.96 4.04 -17.04
CA LEU A 54 -6.06 5.00 -17.15
C LEU A 54 -7.08 4.59 -18.21
N ALA A 55 -6.63 3.95 -19.30
CA ALA A 55 -7.51 3.39 -20.33
C ALA A 55 -8.34 2.22 -19.78
N ASP A 56 -7.71 1.27 -19.09
CA ASP A 56 -8.37 0.08 -18.51
C ASP A 56 -9.36 0.45 -17.39
N SER A 57 -8.95 1.34 -16.47
CA SER A 57 -9.81 1.81 -15.38
C SER A 57 -10.98 2.68 -15.85
N GLY A 58 -10.82 3.28 -17.04
CA GLY A 58 -11.73 4.27 -17.58
C GLY A 58 -11.88 5.49 -16.66
N ALA A 59 -10.86 5.89 -15.91
CA ALA A 59 -10.93 7.06 -15.03
C ALA A 59 -11.40 8.32 -15.80
N GLU A 60 -12.34 9.07 -15.22
CA GLU A 60 -12.93 10.26 -15.85
C GLU A 60 -12.34 11.56 -15.30
N VAL A 61 -11.80 11.51 -14.09
CA VAL A 61 -11.10 12.62 -13.45
C VAL A 61 -9.77 12.10 -12.93
N ALA A 62 -8.71 12.91 -13.03
CA ALA A 62 -7.44 12.61 -12.40
C ALA A 62 -6.99 13.77 -11.50
N VAL A 63 -6.27 13.45 -10.43
CA VAL A 63 -5.65 14.43 -9.53
C VAL A 63 -4.14 14.23 -9.54
N THR A 64 -3.37 15.31 -9.72
CA THR A 64 -1.90 15.24 -9.69
C THR A 64 -1.26 16.53 -9.17
N LEU A 65 0.06 16.55 -8.98
CA LEU A 65 0.82 17.75 -8.64
C LEU A 65 1.31 18.52 -9.87
N ASP A 66 1.58 19.81 -9.71
CA ASP A 66 2.24 20.69 -10.68
C ASP A 66 3.75 20.42 -10.85
N LEU A 67 4.16 19.15 -10.90
CA LEU A 67 5.55 18.72 -11.07
C LEU A 67 5.80 18.20 -12.49
N LYS A 68 6.98 18.49 -13.04
CA LYS A 68 7.40 18.04 -14.38
C LYS A 68 7.46 16.52 -14.54
N LEU A 69 7.70 15.78 -13.45
CA LEU A 69 7.68 14.32 -13.49
C LEU A 69 6.27 13.72 -13.56
N LEU A 70 5.23 14.52 -13.26
CA LEU A 70 3.86 14.01 -13.08
C LEU A 70 2.88 14.59 -14.10
N LEU A 71 2.69 15.91 -14.09
CA LEU A 71 1.64 16.54 -14.89
C LEU A 71 1.72 16.22 -16.40
N PRO A 72 2.90 16.22 -17.07
CA PRO A 72 2.96 15.91 -18.49
C PRO A 72 2.40 14.54 -18.87
N LYS A 73 2.60 13.51 -18.02
CA LYS A 73 2.07 12.16 -18.26
C LYS A 73 0.54 12.17 -18.34
N LEU A 74 -0.11 12.92 -17.46
CA LEU A 74 -1.56 13.08 -17.49
C LEU A 74 -2.03 13.96 -18.65
N VAL A 75 -1.26 14.97 -19.07
CA VAL A 75 -1.59 15.76 -20.27
C VAL A 75 -1.60 14.88 -21.52
N THR A 76 -0.65 13.95 -21.65
CA THR A 76 -0.65 12.97 -22.73
C THR A 76 -1.85 12.03 -22.63
N ALA A 77 -2.10 11.47 -21.44
CA ALA A 77 -3.22 10.55 -21.21
C ALA A 77 -4.59 11.21 -21.40
N PHE A 78 -4.73 12.51 -21.12
CA PHE A 78 -5.97 13.26 -21.27
C PHE A 78 -6.55 13.17 -22.69
N LYS A 79 -5.67 13.13 -23.71
CA LYS A 79 -6.07 13.09 -25.11
C LYS A 79 -6.39 11.69 -25.63
N LYS A 80 -6.08 10.65 -24.85
CA LYS A 80 -6.08 9.25 -25.29
C LYS A 80 -6.96 8.33 -24.44
N THR A 81 -7.60 8.86 -23.39
CA THR A 81 -8.34 8.08 -22.39
C THR A 81 -9.72 8.70 -22.13
N ALA A 82 -10.48 8.12 -21.20
CA ALA A 82 -11.78 8.63 -20.78
C ALA A 82 -11.71 9.89 -19.89
N LEU A 83 -10.51 10.43 -19.63
CA LEU A 83 -10.33 11.61 -18.79
C LEU A 83 -11.04 12.84 -19.38
N LYS A 84 -11.84 13.49 -18.54
CA LYS A 84 -12.57 14.73 -18.84
C LYS A 84 -12.04 15.92 -18.04
N LYS A 85 -11.46 15.66 -16.87
CA LYS A 85 -10.87 16.70 -16.00
C LYS A 85 -9.56 16.23 -15.36
N ILE A 86 -8.60 17.15 -15.25
CA ILE A 86 -7.38 16.98 -14.46
C ILE A 86 -7.35 18.09 -13.39
N VAL A 87 -7.36 17.68 -12.13
CA VAL A 87 -7.18 18.56 -10.98
C VAL A 87 -5.69 18.65 -10.66
N VAL A 88 -5.14 19.87 -10.74
CA VAL A 88 -3.71 20.13 -10.51
C VAL A 88 -3.52 20.78 -9.15
N CYS A 89 -2.82 20.08 -8.28
CA CYS A 89 -2.46 20.48 -6.94
C CYS A 89 -1.10 21.17 -6.93
N THR A 90 -1.00 22.34 -6.29
CA THR A 90 0.29 23.04 -6.20
C THR A 90 1.10 22.53 -5.02
N MET A 91 2.32 22.03 -5.30
CA MET A 91 3.20 21.48 -4.26
C MET A 91 3.62 22.53 -3.21
N GLY A 92 3.74 23.79 -3.60
CA GLY A 92 4.06 24.88 -2.67
C GLY A 92 2.98 25.12 -1.62
N ASP A 93 1.71 24.83 -1.93
CA ASP A 93 0.58 25.20 -1.08
C ASP A 93 0.41 24.29 0.13
N VAL A 94 1.01 23.10 0.13
CA VAL A 94 1.06 22.22 1.32
C VAL A 94 2.14 22.65 2.33
N LEU A 95 3.03 23.57 1.96
CA LEU A 95 4.12 24.03 2.81
C LEU A 95 3.69 25.25 3.63
N ARG A 96 4.03 25.26 4.92
CA ARG A 96 3.85 26.45 5.77
C ARG A 96 4.76 27.60 5.32
N PHE A 97 4.31 28.84 5.51
CA PHE A 97 5.18 30.00 5.39
C PHE A 97 6.36 29.91 6.39
N PRO A 98 7.61 30.23 6.00
CA PRO A 98 8.06 30.77 4.72
C PRO A 98 8.48 29.71 3.68
N LYS A 99 8.43 28.40 4.00
CA LYS A 99 8.90 27.31 3.12
C LYS A 99 8.20 27.28 1.77
N ARG A 100 6.94 27.72 1.69
CA ARG A 100 6.18 27.88 0.43
C ARG A 100 6.91 28.77 -0.57
N GLN A 101 7.38 29.94 -0.14
CA GLN A 101 8.06 30.91 -1.01
C GLN A 101 9.44 30.40 -1.43
N LEU A 102 10.18 29.83 -0.49
CA LEU A 102 11.50 29.26 -0.77
C LEU A 102 11.41 28.10 -1.78
N PHE A 103 10.41 27.23 -1.63
CA PHE A 103 10.19 26.12 -2.57
C PHE A 103 9.87 26.64 -3.97
N ALA A 104 8.95 27.60 -4.10
CA ALA A 104 8.57 28.16 -5.40
C ALA A 104 9.77 28.76 -6.17
N ILE A 105 10.73 29.34 -5.44
CA ILE A 105 11.96 29.90 -6.02
C ILE A 105 12.99 28.79 -6.30
N ALA A 106 13.34 28.01 -5.29
CA ALA A 106 14.43 27.02 -5.36
C ALA A 106 14.11 25.82 -6.28
N LYS A 107 12.83 25.48 -6.42
CA LYS A 107 12.35 24.32 -7.20
C LYS A 107 11.59 24.73 -8.46
N ARG A 108 11.72 25.99 -8.91
CA ARG A 108 11.10 26.50 -10.14
C ARG A 108 11.39 25.64 -11.37
N GLY A 109 12.57 25.04 -11.44
CA GLY A 109 12.98 24.13 -12.52
C GLY A 109 12.25 22.79 -12.54
N GLU A 110 11.66 22.37 -11.43
CA GLU A 110 10.92 21.11 -11.27
C GLU A 110 9.40 21.29 -11.44
N LEU A 111 8.91 22.53 -11.44
CA LEU A 111 7.50 22.85 -11.61
C LEU A 111 7.07 22.78 -13.09
N ALA A 112 5.91 22.19 -13.32
CA ALA A 112 5.22 22.20 -14.61
C ALA A 112 4.21 23.35 -14.66
N LYS A 113 4.02 23.94 -15.84
CA LYS A 113 2.93 24.90 -16.05
C LYS A 113 1.66 24.13 -16.39
N MET A 114 0.60 24.38 -15.63
CA MET A 114 -0.73 23.87 -15.97
C MET A 114 -1.18 24.43 -17.33
N PRO A 115 -1.69 23.59 -18.25
CA PRO A 115 -2.33 24.05 -19.47
C PRO A 115 -3.49 25.02 -19.16
N LYS A 116 -3.72 25.98 -20.05
CA LYS A 116 -4.80 26.99 -19.91
C LYS A 116 -6.11 26.58 -20.59
N GLU A 117 -6.11 25.45 -21.28
CA GLU A 117 -7.27 24.92 -22.00
C GLU A 117 -8.32 24.31 -21.06
N ASP A 118 -9.54 24.14 -21.56
CA ASP A 118 -10.59 23.47 -20.81
C ASP A 118 -10.21 22.03 -20.50
N GLY A 119 -10.49 21.60 -19.27
CA GLY A 119 -10.11 20.27 -18.78
C GLY A 119 -9.20 20.32 -17.56
N TYR A 120 -8.45 21.39 -17.36
CA TYR A 120 -7.50 21.53 -16.25
C TYR A 120 -8.04 22.50 -15.19
N LEU A 121 -8.00 22.08 -13.91
CA LEU A 121 -8.49 22.88 -12.80
C LEU A 121 -7.48 22.90 -11.66
N ALA A 122 -7.11 24.09 -11.18
CA ALA A 122 -6.30 24.22 -9.98
C ALA A 122 -7.08 23.74 -8.75
N PHE A 123 -6.47 22.90 -7.91
CA PHE A 123 -7.08 22.38 -6.68
C PHE A 123 -7.60 23.50 -5.77
N ALA A 124 -6.85 24.59 -5.63
CA ALA A 124 -7.26 25.75 -4.85
C ALA A 124 -8.61 26.34 -5.31
N ARG A 125 -8.83 26.41 -6.63
CA ARG A 125 -10.11 26.85 -7.21
C ARG A 125 -11.22 25.80 -7.02
N MET A 126 -10.87 24.52 -7.08
CA MET A 126 -11.83 23.44 -6.84
C MET A 126 -12.40 23.47 -5.41
N ILE A 127 -11.56 23.80 -4.42
CA ILE A 127 -11.98 23.83 -3.00
C ILE A 127 -12.58 25.17 -2.56
N ASP A 128 -12.47 26.22 -3.38
CA ASP A 128 -13.07 27.54 -3.13
C ASP A 128 -14.59 27.50 -3.36
N ASN A 129 -15.30 26.90 -2.40
CA ASN A 129 -16.73 26.71 -2.38
C ASN A 129 -17.24 26.67 -0.93
N ASP A 130 -18.56 26.61 -0.73
CA ASP A 130 -19.20 26.65 0.59
C ASP A 130 -19.09 25.35 1.41
N GLY A 131 -18.38 24.33 0.88
CA GLY A 131 -18.19 23.02 1.51
C GLY A 131 -19.45 22.14 1.54
N ARG A 132 -20.63 22.66 1.19
CA ARG A 132 -21.89 21.91 1.24
C ARG A 132 -21.96 20.95 0.07
N PHE A 133 -22.04 19.66 0.39
CA PHE A 133 -22.06 18.58 -0.57
C PHE A 133 -23.18 17.61 -0.20
N GLU A 134 -23.70 16.91 -1.20
CA GLU A 134 -24.70 15.86 -1.00
C GLU A 134 -23.96 14.52 -0.88
N PRO A 135 -23.95 13.85 0.29
CA PRO A 135 -23.34 12.54 0.42
C PRO A 135 -24.06 11.51 -0.45
N ALA A 136 -23.32 10.58 -1.03
CA ALA A 136 -23.93 9.44 -1.70
C ALA A 136 -24.33 8.38 -0.67
N GLU A 137 -25.41 7.65 -0.93
CA GLU A 137 -25.71 6.42 -0.20
C GLU A 137 -24.69 5.34 -0.63
N VAL A 138 -23.87 4.89 0.32
CA VAL A 138 -22.79 3.92 0.10
C VAL A 138 -23.05 2.69 0.96
N THR A 139 -22.95 1.51 0.36
CA THR A 139 -23.05 0.22 1.07
C THR A 139 -21.68 -0.42 1.20
N VAL A 140 -21.58 -1.47 2.03
CA VAL A 140 -20.33 -2.22 2.21
C VAL A 140 -19.86 -2.94 0.95
N ASP A 141 -20.77 -3.23 0.01
CA ASP A 141 -20.46 -3.95 -1.24
C ASP A 141 -20.10 -3.00 -2.39
N ASP A 142 -20.29 -1.69 -2.22
CA ASP A 142 -19.86 -0.73 -3.22
C ASP A 142 -18.32 -0.74 -3.32
N VAL A 143 -17.81 -0.84 -4.55
CA VAL A 143 -16.37 -0.74 -4.84
C VAL A 143 -15.88 0.66 -4.46
N ALA A 144 -14.86 0.71 -3.62
CA ALA A 144 -14.24 1.95 -3.15
C ALA A 144 -12.93 2.24 -3.89
N VAL A 145 -12.15 1.20 -4.21
CA VAL A 145 -10.81 1.33 -4.79
C VAL A 145 -10.62 0.31 -5.91
N LEU A 146 -10.06 0.75 -7.03
CA LEU A 146 -9.36 -0.12 -7.97
C LEU A 146 -7.87 -0.06 -7.64
N GLN A 147 -7.38 -1.15 -7.04
CA GLN A 147 -5.96 -1.30 -6.74
C GLN A 147 -5.30 -2.09 -7.86
N TYR A 148 -4.52 -1.41 -8.70
CA TYR A 148 -3.79 -2.11 -9.76
C TYR A 148 -2.60 -2.87 -9.19
N THR A 149 -2.48 -4.12 -9.63
CA THR A 149 -1.46 -5.09 -9.21
C THR A 149 -0.77 -5.64 -10.45
N GLY A 150 0.55 -5.54 -10.53
CA GLY A 150 1.34 -6.15 -11.60
C GLY A 150 2.32 -7.14 -11.02
N GLY A 151 2.32 -8.37 -11.55
CA GLY A 151 3.47 -9.27 -11.44
C GLY A 151 4.51 -8.91 -12.51
N THR A 152 5.70 -9.49 -12.44
CA THR A 152 6.85 -9.22 -13.31
C THR A 152 6.65 -9.57 -14.80
N THR A 153 5.51 -10.17 -15.19
CA THR A 153 5.31 -10.77 -16.52
C THR A 153 3.98 -10.45 -17.21
N GLY A 154 3.10 -9.58 -16.67
CA GLY A 154 1.79 -9.32 -17.28
C GLY A 154 1.20 -7.94 -17.02
N THR A 155 0.22 -7.56 -17.85
CA THR A 155 -0.54 -6.30 -17.74
C THR A 155 -1.16 -6.17 -16.34
N PRO A 156 -0.98 -5.04 -15.63
CA PRO A 156 -1.54 -4.85 -14.31
C PRO A 156 -3.06 -5.05 -14.27
N LYS A 157 -3.54 -5.73 -13.23
CA LYS A 157 -4.97 -6.03 -13.03
C LYS A 157 -5.52 -5.17 -11.90
N GLY A 158 -6.70 -4.57 -12.07
CA GLY A 158 -7.35 -3.80 -11.02
C GLY A 158 -8.13 -4.70 -10.06
N ALA A 159 -7.61 -4.94 -8.86
CA ALA A 159 -8.36 -5.59 -7.78
C ALA A 159 -9.46 -4.63 -7.29
N MET A 160 -10.72 -5.08 -7.30
CA MET A 160 -11.87 -4.29 -6.84
C MET A 160 -12.03 -4.45 -5.33
N LEU A 161 -11.63 -3.43 -4.57
CA LEU A 161 -11.76 -3.41 -3.11
C LEU A 161 -13.00 -2.62 -2.72
N THR A 162 -13.89 -3.25 -1.95
CA THR A 162 -15.13 -2.61 -1.49
C THR A 162 -14.90 -1.79 -0.22
N HIS A 163 -15.87 -0.92 0.10
CA HIS A 163 -15.90 -0.24 1.39
C HIS A 163 -15.86 -1.24 2.57
N GLY A 164 -16.56 -2.36 2.44
CA GLY A 164 -16.58 -3.46 3.40
C GLY A 164 -15.19 -4.08 3.58
N ASN A 165 -14.49 -4.38 2.48
CA ASN A 165 -13.16 -4.99 2.55
C ASN A 165 -12.15 -4.12 3.30
N LEU A 166 -12.10 -2.83 2.94
CA LEU A 166 -11.16 -1.87 3.53
C LEU A 166 -11.49 -1.60 5.00
N SER A 167 -12.77 -1.47 5.35
CA SER A 167 -13.23 -1.26 6.72
C SER A 167 -12.97 -2.49 7.60
N ALA A 168 -13.19 -3.69 7.07
CA ALA A 168 -12.91 -4.94 7.75
C ALA A 168 -11.41 -5.06 8.05
N ASN A 169 -10.54 -4.86 7.06
CA ASN A 169 -9.09 -4.99 7.26
C ASN A 169 -8.53 -3.91 8.21
N THR A 170 -9.06 -2.69 8.15
CA THR A 170 -8.72 -1.63 9.11
C THR A 170 -9.11 -2.01 10.54
N SER A 171 -10.29 -2.63 10.71
CA SER A 171 -10.78 -3.07 12.02
C SER A 171 -9.97 -4.25 12.56
N GLN A 172 -9.63 -5.22 11.69
CA GLN A 172 -8.72 -6.32 11.99
C GLN A 172 -7.36 -5.78 12.48
N LEU A 173 -6.75 -4.85 11.75
CA LEU A 173 -5.47 -4.26 12.14
C LEU A 173 -5.53 -3.49 13.46
N TRP A 174 -6.62 -2.75 13.71
CA TRP A 174 -6.81 -2.05 14.97
C TRP A 174 -6.77 -2.99 16.18
N THR A 175 -7.30 -4.22 16.04
CA THR A 175 -7.22 -5.22 17.12
C THR A 175 -5.81 -5.79 17.35
N TRP A 176 -4.94 -5.71 16.34
CA TRP A 176 -3.54 -6.16 16.44
C TRP A 176 -2.63 -5.11 17.09
N PHE A 177 -3.04 -3.84 17.10
CA PHE A 177 -2.34 -2.71 17.70
C PHE A 177 -2.59 -2.61 19.22
N ILE A 178 -2.21 -3.67 19.95
CA ILE A 178 -2.42 -3.74 21.40
C ILE A 178 -1.64 -2.62 22.11
N GLY A 179 -2.31 -1.95 23.05
CA GLY A 179 -1.73 -0.85 23.83
C GLY A 179 -1.75 0.51 23.13
N ALA A 180 -2.12 0.57 21.84
CA ALA A 180 -2.20 1.84 21.13
C ALA A 180 -3.37 2.68 21.65
N GLU A 181 -3.12 3.97 21.85
CA GLU A 181 -4.12 4.89 22.39
C GLU A 181 -4.67 5.82 21.31
N MET A 182 -6.01 5.94 21.28
CA MET A 182 -6.71 6.84 20.37
C MET A 182 -6.17 8.27 20.48
N GLY A 183 -5.75 8.86 19.37
CA GLY A 183 -5.28 10.24 19.31
C GLY A 183 -3.85 10.48 19.80
N LYS A 184 -3.14 9.43 20.26
CA LYS A 184 -1.78 9.56 20.80
C LYS A 184 -0.68 9.05 19.87
N GLU A 185 -1.03 8.16 18.94
CA GLU A 185 -0.06 7.58 18.02
C GLU A 185 0.34 8.55 16.90
N ARG A 186 1.54 8.31 16.36
CA ARG A 186 2.09 9.05 15.22
C ARG A 186 2.66 8.09 14.19
N MET A 187 2.03 8.05 13.02
CA MET A 187 2.36 7.16 11.91
C MET A 187 3.39 7.81 10.99
N MET A 188 4.54 7.17 10.77
CA MET A 188 5.49 7.59 9.75
C MET A 188 5.05 7.10 8.37
N ALA A 189 4.71 8.02 7.47
CA ALA A 189 4.22 7.71 6.12
C ALA A 189 5.30 7.92 5.06
N VAL A 190 6.27 7.01 5.07
CA VAL A 190 7.36 6.95 4.07
C VAL A 190 7.06 5.98 2.92
N LEU A 191 6.22 4.97 3.17
CA LEU A 191 5.72 4.08 2.11
C LEU A 191 4.63 4.78 1.28
N PRO A 192 4.53 4.51 -0.03
CA PRO A 192 3.64 5.27 -0.90
C PRO A 192 2.15 4.94 -0.69
N LEU A 193 1.31 5.93 -0.42
CA LEU A 193 -0.12 5.75 -0.10
C LEU A 193 -0.97 5.14 -1.21
N PHE A 194 -0.50 5.15 -2.46
CA PHE A 194 -1.15 4.45 -3.60
C PHE A 194 -0.98 2.92 -3.54
N HIS A 195 -0.02 2.43 -2.73
CA HIS A 195 0.15 1.01 -2.49
C HIS A 195 -0.76 0.57 -1.34
N VAL A 196 -1.44 -0.56 -1.53
CA VAL A 196 -2.44 -1.08 -0.57
C VAL A 196 -1.91 -1.19 0.86
N PHE A 197 -0.62 -1.53 1.03
CA PHE A 197 0.02 -1.64 2.35
C PHE A 197 -0.02 -0.29 3.09
N ALA A 198 0.50 0.77 2.48
CA ALA A 198 0.50 2.10 3.09
C ALA A 198 -0.92 2.68 3.17
N MET A 199 -1.77 2.41 2.16
CA MET A 199 -3.17 2.84 2.16
C MET A 199 -3.89 2.34 3.42
N THR A 200 -3.80 1.05 3.73
CA THR A 200 -4.51 0.48 4.88
C THR A 200 -3.73 0.64 6.19
N VAL A 201 -2.47 0.23 6.25
CA VAL A 201 -1.70 0.16 7.51
C VAL A 201 -1.22 1.53 8.00
N ILE A 202 -1.00 2.48 7.10
CA ILE A 202 -0.57 3.85 7.48
C ILE A 202 -1.77 4.79 7.49
N MET A 203 -2.48 4.91 6.37
CA MET A 203 -3.53 5.92 6.23
C MET A 203 -4.84 5.51 6.92
N HIS A 204 -5.43 4.36 6.60
CA HIS A 204 -6.70 3.97 7.23
C HIS A 204 -6.54 3.71 8.73
N LEU A 205 -5.54 2.93 9.12
CA LEU A 205 -5.28 2.65 10.53
C LEU A 205 -4.92 3.92 11.30
N GLY A 206 -4.10 4.80 10.72
CA GLY A 206 -3.78 6.10 11.30
C GLY A 206 -5.04 6.95 11.54
N ILE A 207 -5.91 7.07 10.54
CA ILE A 207 -7.18 7.81 10.68
C ILE A 207 -8.11 7.13 11.70
N ARG A 208 -8.21 5.79 11.69
CA ARG A 208 -9.01 5.01 12.63
C ARG A 208 -8.55 5.19 14.08
N GLY A 209 -7.25 5.33 14.29
CA GLY A 209 -6.62 5.58 15.58
C GLY A 209 -6.51 7.06 15.95
N ALA A 210 -7.06 7.97 15.14
CA ALA A 210 -6.88 9.42 15.27
C ALA A 210 -5.41 9.87 15.36
N ALA A 211 -4.50 9.10 14.77
CA ALA A 211 -3.07 9.33 14.80
C ALA A 211 -2.66 10.52 13.93
N GLU A 212 -1.57 11.20 14.31
CA GLU A 212 -0.89 12.12 13.40
C GLU A 212 -0.17 11.32 12.31
N ILE A 213 -0.37 11.67 11.04
CA ILE A 213 0.33 11.01 9.92
C ILE A 213 1.43 11.94 9.40
N VAL A 214 2.69 11.54 9.58
CA VAL A 214 3.88 12.28 9.14
C VAL A 214 4.22 11.87 7.70
N LEU A 215 3.75 12.67 6.74
CA LEU A 215 3.91 12.40 5.31
C LEU A 215 5.29 12.77 4.78
N LEU A 216 6.00 11.79 4.21
CA LEU A 216 7.18 12.01 3.39
C LEU A 216 6.84 11.77 1.92
N PRO A 217 6.98 12.77 1.04
CA PRO A 217 6.58 12.66 -0.37
C PRO A 217 7.42 11.65 -1.16
N ARG A 218 8.62 11.34 -0.69
CA ARG A 218 9.52 10.32 -1.23
C ARG A 218 10.47 9.84 -0.15
N PHE A 219 10.99 8.63 -0.30
CA PHE A 219 12.08 8.15 0.52
C PHE A 219 13.38 8.91 0.20
N GLU A 220 13.97 9.50 1.22
CA GLU A 220 15.37 9.93 1.26
C GLU A 220 15.82 9.78 2.70
N ILE A 221 16.87 9.00 2.93
CA ILE A 221 17.22 8.52 4.27
C ILE A 221 17.55 9.65 5.25
N THR A 222 18.22 10.72 4.80
CA THR A 222 18.57 11.85 5.65
C THR A 222 17.31 12.63 6.05
N MET A 223 16.38 12.84 5.11
CA MET A 223 15.08 13.45 5.36
C MET A 223 14.24 12.60 6.30
N LEU A 224 14.25 11.28 6.15
CA LEU A 224 13.55 10.35 7.01
C LEU A 224 14.05 10.43 8.45
N LEU A 225 15.36 10.28 8.67
CA LEU A 225 15.94 10.31 10.01
C LEU A 225 15.76 11.68 10.69
N LYS A 226 15.86 12.79 9.93
CA LYS A 226 15.51 14.12 10.43
C LYS A 226 14.03 14.26 10.76
N ALA A 227 13.14 13.63 9.99
CA ALA A 227 11.71 13.63 10.29
C ALA A 227 11.44 12.84 11.57
N ILE A 228 12.01 11.64 11.73
CA ILE A 228 11.91 10.82 12.94
C ILE A 228 12.39 11.60 14.16
N ALA A 229 13.58 12.18 14.12
CA ALA A 229 14.11 12.97 15.24
C ALA A 229 13.22 14.17 15.62
N ARG A 230 12.59 14.81 14.63
CA ARG A 230 11.72 15.97 14.84
C ARG A 230 10.32 15.59 15.33
N THR A 231 9.70 14.61 14.70
CA THR A 231 8.28 14.28 14.89
C THR A 231 8.06 13.07 15.76
N LYS A 232 9.12 12.37 16.17
CA LYS A 232 9.13 11.23 17.10
C LYS A 232 7.98 10.21 16.84
N PRO A 233 7.82 9.70 15.61
CA PRO A 233 6.74 8.75 15.29
C PRO A 233 6.77 7.54 16.23
N THR A 234 5.61 7.07 16.64
CA THR A 234 5.46 5.86 17.46
C THR A 234 5.29 4.61 16.59
N CYS A 235 4.76 4.79 15.38
CA CYS A 235 4.52 3.71 14.44
C CYS A 235 5.38 3.89 13.19
N PHE A 236 6.08 2.83 12.80
CA PHE A 236 6.97 2.81 11.65
C PHE A 236 6.69 1.57 10.76
N PRO A 237 5.65 1.62 9.91
CA PRO A 237 5.46 0.60 8.89
C PRO A 237 6.51 0.78 7.77
N GLY A 238 7.15 -0.32 7.38
CA GLY A 238 8.28 -0.32 6.46
C GLY A 238 8.35 -1.61 5.64
N VAL A 239 9.25 -1.60 4.66
CA VAL A 239 9.64 -2.80 3.89
C VAL A 239 11.07 -3.20 4.29
N PRO A 240 11.50 -4.46 4.12
CA PRO A 240 12.83 -4.92 4.53
C PRO A 240 13.98 -4.02 4.03
N THR A 241 13.94 -3.58 2.77
CA THR A 241 14.96 -2.70 2.18
C THR A 241 15.07 -1.35 2.89
N LEU A 242 13.96 -0.82 3.42
CA LEU A 242 13.94 0.43 4.19
C LEU A 242 14.63 0.24 5.55
N TYR A 243 14.32 -0.85 6.25
CA TYR A 243 14.98 -1.19 7.51
C TYR A 243 16.48 -1.40 7.29
N ASN A 244 16.85 -2.14 6.25
CA ASN A 244 18.24 -2.40 5.86
C ASN A 244 19.02 -1.10 5.58
N ALA A 245 18.40 -0.16 4.85
CA ALA A 245 19.00 1.15 4.58
C ALA A 245 19.26 1.95 5.86
N ILE A 246 18.36 1.88 6.86
CA ILE A 246 18.51 2.59 8.14
C ILE A 246 19.66 2.00 8.96
N ILE A 247 19.69 0.67 9.15
CA ILE A 247 20.71 0.00 9.98
C ILE A 247 22.13 0.23 9.45
N HIS A 248 22.29 0.37 8.12
CA HIS A 248 23.58 0.60 7.46
C HIS A 248 23.89 2.07 7.20
N TYR A 249 23.09 3.02 7.70
CA TYR A 249 23.32 4.44 7.44
C TYR A 249 24.57 4.97 8.18
N PRO A 250 25.58 5.53 7.48
CA PRO A 250 26.85 5.92 8.12
C PRO A 250 26.74 6.95 9.25
N LYS A 251 25.68 7.76 9.27
CA LYS A 251 25.45 8.81 10.28
C LYS A 251 24.32 8.44 11.24
N LEU A 252 23.96 7.17 11.35
CA LEU A 252 22.86 6.69 12.17
C LEU A 252 23.01 7.10 13.65
N ALA A 253 24.23 7.04 14.19
CA ALA A 253 24.54 7.41 15.57
C ALA A 253 24.16 8.87 15.95
N GLN A 254 23.83 9.72 14.97
CA GLN A 254 23.35 11.09 15.20
C GLN A 254 21.84 11.17 15.47
N TYR A 255 21.12 10.05 15.36
CA TYR A 255 19.66 10.00 15.44
C TYR A 255 19.21 9.00 16.50
N ASP A 256 18.23 9.42 17.30
CA ASP A 256 17.54 8.57 18.28
C ASP A 256 16.24 8.04 17.66
N LEU A 257 16.10 6.72 17.63
CA LEU A 257 14.94 6.01 17.07
C LEU A 257 14.09 5.32 18.16
N SER A 258 14.41 5.53 19.44
CA SER A 258 13.72 4.89 20.59
C SER A 258 12.26 5.34 20.78
N CYS A 259 11.79 6.33 20.01
CA CYS A 259 10.39 6.75 20.04
C CYS A 259 9.45 5.76 19.35
N ILE A 260 9.99 4.83 18.57
CA ILE A 260 9.21 3.87 17.77
C ILE A 260 8.86 2.67 18.65
N ASN A 261 7.55 2.39 18.77
CA ASN A 261 6.99 1.33 19.60
C ASN A 261 6.23 0.27 18.79
N TYR A 262 5.90 0.58 17.52
CA TYR A 262 5.19 -0.31 16.62
C TYR A 262 5.90 -0.35 15.26
N CYS A 263 6.54 -1.47 14.95
CA CYS A 263 7.19 -1.70 13.66
C CYS A 263 6.47 -2.82 12.91
N LEU A 264 6.06 -2.56 11.68
CA LEU A 264 5.44 -3.55 10.81
C LEU A 264 6.27 -3.67 9.54
N SER A 265 6.66 -4.88 9.20
CA SER A 265 7.29 -5.21 7.92
C SER A 265 6.32 -5.98 7.05
N GLY A 266 6.26 -5.66 5.77
CA GLY A 266 5.47 -6.39 4.81
C GLY A 266 5.91 -6.11 3.37
N GLY A 267 5.25 -6.73 2.41
CA GLY A 267 5.52 -6.58 0.98
C GLY A 267 6.71 -7.42 0.47
N ALA A 268 7.58 -7.89 1.35
CA ALA A 268 8.64 -8.87 1.08
C ALA A 268 9.02 -9.60 2.38
N SER A 269 9.65 -10.76 2.25
CA SER A 269 10.19 -11.53 3.38
C SER A 269 11.17 -10.69 4.20
N LEU A 270 11.07 -10.75 5.53
CA LEU A 270 11.94 -9.99 6.43
C LEU A 270 13.17 -10.84 6.85
N PRO A 271 14.39 -10.51 6.40
CA PRO A 271 15.58 -11.22 6.87
C PRO A 271 15.78 -11.05 8.37
N GLN A 272 16.21 -12.12 9.03
CA GLN A 272 16.43 -12.14 10.48
C GLN A 272 17.44 -11.07 10.92
N GLU A 273 18.54 -10.91 10.17
CA GLU A 273 19.59 -9.93 10.48
C GLU A 273 19.06 -8.49 10.41
N VAL A 274 18.14 -8.20 9.47
CA VAL A 274 17.51 -6.89 9.33
C VAL A 274 16.55 -6.63 10.50
N ARG A 275 15.75 -7.63 10.89
CA ARG A 275 14.83 -7.57 12.03
C ARG A 275 15.58 -7.30 13.33
N GLU A 276 16.59 -8.13 13.64
CA GLU A 276 17.39 -8.01 14.86
C GLU A 276 18.19 -6.71 14.87
N GLY A 277 18.78 -6.33 13.72
CA GLY A 277 19.50 -5.07 13.57
C GLY A 277 18.62 -3.87 13.91
N PHE A 278 17.39 -3.81 13.41
CA PHE A 278 16.48 -2.70 13.69
C PHE A 278 15.90 -2.75 15.13
N GLN A 279 15.64 -3.95 15.65
CA GLN A 279 15.21 -4.12 17.04
C GLN A 279 16.28 -3.67 18.02
N ASN A 280 17.56 -3.96 17.77
CA ASN A 280 18.67 -3.49 18.60
C ASN A 280 18.81 -1.96 18.61
N LEU A 281 18.38 -1.27 17.55
CA LEU A 281 18.41 0.19 17.46
C LEU A 281 17.25 0.87 18.19
N THR A 282 16.06 0.26 18.16
CA THR A 282 14.81 0.89 18.60
C THR A 282 14.28 0.34 19.92
N GLY A 283 14.66 -0.89 20.27
CA GLY A 283 14.00 -1.69 21.30
C GLY A 283 12.65 -2.27 20.87
N CYS A 284 12.17 -1.95 19.66
CA CYS A 284 10.88 -2.38 19.16
C CYS A 284 11.02 -3.65 18.30
N ASN A 285 10.17 -4.64 18.56
CA ASN A 285 10.04 -5.81 17.69
C ASN A 285 9.51 -5.39 16.32
N VAL A 286 10.12 -5.88 15.24
CA VAL A 286 9.61 -5.68 13.88
C VAL A 286 8.70 -6.85 13.52
N LEU A 287 7.39 -6.59 13.47
CA LEU A 287 6.37 -7.59 13.19
C LEU A 287 6.27 -7.82 11.69
N GLU A 288 6.62 -9.01 11.23
CA GLU A 288 6.39 -9.42 9.84
C GLU A 288 4.91 -9.74 9.64
N GLY A 289 4.32 -9.18 8.59
CA GLY A 289 2.97 -9.47 8.13
C GLY A 289 2.92 -9.74 6.64
N TYR A 290 1.98 -10.59 6.25
CA TYR A 290 1.77 -11.02 4.88
C TYR A 290 0.38 -10.60 4.39
N GLY A 291 0.29 -10.34 3.09
CA GLY A 291 -0.91 -9.83 2.47
C GLY A 291 -0.72 -9.53 1.00
N LEU A 292 -1.83 -9.44 0.28
CA LEU A 292 -1.89 -9.16 -1.14
C LEU A 292 -2.81 -7.97 -1.39
N SER A 293 -2.75 -7.38 -2.58
CA SER A 293 -3.70 -6.31 -2.90
C SER A 293 -5.14 -6.82 -2.98
N GLU A 294 -5.30 -8.07 -3.38
CA GLU A 294 -6.53 -8.85 -3.45
C GLU A 294 -7.18 -9.07 -2.07
N THR A 295 -6.49 -8.74 -0.97
CA THR A 295 -6.96 -8.95 0.40
C THR A 295 -6.92 -7.70 1.28
N SER A 296 -6.86 -6.51 0.66
CA SER A 296 -7.08 -5.21 1.31
C SER A 296 -6.18 -4.68 2.48
N PRO A 297 -4.91 -5.09 2.71
CA PRO A 297 -4.14 -6.22 2.22
C PRO A 297 -3.83 -7.31 3.25
N VAL A 298 -3.84 -7.02 4.54
CA VAL A 298 -3.16 -7.86 5.54
C VAL A 298 -4.01 -9.08 5.89
N VAL A 299 -3.41 -10.27 5.88
CA VAL A 299 -4.13 -11.54 6.13
C VAL A 299 -3.53 -12.33 7.28
N THR A 300 -2.21 -12.25 7.46
CA THR A 300 -1.52 -12.75 8.65
C THR A 300 -0.53 -11.70 9.17
N CYS A 301 -0.29 -11.71 10.48
CA CYS A 301 0.73 -10.86 11.08
C CYS A 301 1.27 -11.51 12.36
N ASN A 302 2.56 -11.39 12.60
CA ASN A 302 3.15 -11.83 13.86
C ASN A 302 2.52 -11.04 15.02
N PRO A 303 2.23 -11.69 16.16
CA PRO A 303 1.60 -11.02 17.28
C PRO A 303 2.56 -10.03 17.94
N LEU A 304 2.04 -8.86 18.32
CA LEU A 304 2.81 -7.87 19.08
C LEU A 304 3.23 -8.42 20.46
N ILE A 305 2.32 -9.16 21.09
CA ILE A 305 2.52 -9.80 22.39
C ILE A 305 2.45 -11.31 22.18
N GLY A 306 3.51 -12.02 22.59
CA GLY A 306 3.61 -13.47 22.46
C GLY A 306 4.84 -13.89 21.67
N THR A 307 4.85 -15.14 21.25
CA THR A 307 5.95 -15.73 20.50
C THR A 307 5.94 -15.25 19.05
N GLN A 308 7.08 -14.80 18.54
CA GLN A 308 7.29 -14.63 17.11
C GLN A 308 8.12 -15.82 16.64
N LYS A 309 7.60 -16.60 15.71
CA LYS A 309 8.30 -17.77 15.19
C LYS A 309 9.16 -17.36 14.00
N ASP A 310 10.43 -17.76 14.01
CA ASP A 310 11.34 -17.47 12.91
C ASP A 310 10.81 -18.06 11.60
N GLY A 311 10.84 -17.24 10.54
CA GLY A 311 10.31 -17.61 9.22
C GLY A 311 8.78 -17.59 9.10
N SER A 312 8.04 -17.37 10.19
CA SER A 312 6.58 -17.28 10.13
C SER A 312 6.13 -15.90 9.64
N ILE A 313 5.14 -15.90 8.74
CA ILE A 313 4.37 -14.71 8.36
C ILE A 313 3.23 -14.39 9.34
N GLY A 314 3.20 -15.08 10.48
CA GLY A 314 2.35 -14.80 11.63
C GLY A 314 1.05 -15.59 11.67
N LEU A 315 0.13 -15.10 12.51
CA LEU A 315 -1.19 -15.68 12.74
C LEU A 315 -2.24 -15.01 11.85
N PRO A 316 -3.32 -15.71 11.49
CA PRO A 316 -4.43 -15.12 10.76
C PRO A 316 -5.04 -13.90 11.46
N MET A 317 -5.32 -12.84 10.70
CA MET A 317 -6.06 -11.68 11.19
C MET A 317 -7.48 -12.10 11.62
N PRO A 318 -8.13 -11.42 12.58
CA PRO A 318 -9.42 -11.86 13.11
C PRO A 318 -10.51 -11.96 12.03
N GLY A 319 -11.21 -13.08 11.96
CA GLY A 319 -12.21 -13.33 10.90
C GLY A 319 -11.60 -13.71 9.54
N THR A 320 -10.30 -13.95 9.47
CA THR A 320 -9.62 -14.54 8.31
C THR A 320 -9.39 -16.03 8.55
N THR A 321 -9.72 -16.85 7.55
CA THR A 321 -9.34 -18.26 7.48
C THR A 321 -8.20 -18.40 6.48
N ILE A 322 -7.10 -19.00 6.93
CA ILE A 322 -6.03 -19.50 6.07
C ILE A 322 -6.27 -20.98 5.83
N GLU A 323 -6.29 -21.38 4.56
CA GLU A 323 -6.49 -22.74 4.10
C GLU A 323 -5.24 -23.16 3.32
N ILE A 324 -4.60 -24.27 3.69
CA ILE A 324 -3.54 -24.86 2.87
C ILE A 324 -4.19 -25.88 1.94
N ARG A 325 -4.06 -25.69 0.63
CA ARG A 325 -4.68 -26.53 -0.40
C ARG A 325 -3.65 -27.28 -1.24
N SER A 326 -3.99 -28.49 -1.68
CA SER A 326 -3.07 -29.30 -2.49
C SER A 326 -2.70 -28.60 -3.80
N LEU A 327 -1.44 -28.73 -4.20
CA LEU A 327 -0.96 -28.20 -5.48
C LEU A 327 -1.51 -28.97 -6.69
N ASP A 328 -1.80 -30.27 -6.50
CA ASP A 328 -2.34 -31.14 -7.54
C ASP A 328 -3.88 -31.12 -7.60
N ASP A 329 -4.52 -30.81 -6.47
CA ASP A 329 -5.98 -30.77 -6.34
C ASP A 329 -6.40 -29.55 -5.51
N PRO A 330 -6.69 -28.40 -6.16
CA PRO A 330 -7.02 -27.15 -5.47
C PRO A 330 -8.24 -27.23 -4.55
N ASP A 331 -9.08 -28.25 -4.67
CA ASP A 331 -10.25 -28.44 -3.81
C ASP A 331 -9.94 -29.23 -2.54
N LYS A 332 -8.77 -29.88 -2.46
CA LYS A 332 -8.32 -30.67 -1.31
C LYS A 332 -7.57 -29.83 -0.30
N LEU A 333 -8.07 -29.79 0.95
CA LEU A 333 -7.35 -29.22 2.09
C LEU A 333 -6.23 -30.15 2.56
N MET A 334 -5.08 -29.55 2.89
CA MET A 334 -3.92 -30.23 3.46
C MET A 334 -4.03 -30.24 5.00
N PRO A 335 -3.57 -31.32 5.68
CA PRO A 335 -3.35 -31.33 7.11
C PRO A 335 -2.39 -30.22 7.58
N LEU A 336 -2.47 -29.85 8.87
CA LEU A 336 -1.48 -28.95 9.47
C LEU A 336 -0.07 -29.55 9.34
N GLY A 337 0.91 -28.69 9.08
CA GLY A 337 2.30 -29.06 8.82
C GLY A 337 2.58 -29.55 7.39
N GLU A 338 1.57 -29.88 6.60
CA GLU A 338 1.78 -30.26 5.19
C GLU A 338 1.81 -29.04 4.27
N VAL A 339 2.63 -29.13 3.22
CA VAL A 339 2.87 -28.05 2.26
C VAL A 339 1.79 -28.02 1.19
N GLY A 340 1.32 -26.83 0.84
CA GLY A 340 0.37 -26.59 -0.24
C GLY A 340 0.29 -25.11 -0.62
N GLU A 341 -0.69 -24.76 -1.45
CA GLU A 341 -1.02 -23.38 -1.76
C GLU A 341 -1.69 -22.71 -0.55
N ILE A 342 -1.25 -21.50 -0.20
CA ILE A 342 -1.88 -20.66 0.80
C ILE A 342 -3.11 -20.02 0.17
N CYS A 343 -4.30 -20.38 0.64
CA CYS A 343 -5.56 -19.80 0.20
C CYS A 343 -6.23 -19.03 1.35
N ILE A 344 -6.90 -17.93 1.01
CA ILE A 344 -7.38 -16.97 2.00
C ILE A 344 -8.88 -16.73 1.83
N ARG A 345 -9.65 -16.92 2.90
CA ARG A 345 -11.06 -16.52 2.98
C ARG A 345 -11.25 -15.52 4.11
N GLY A 346 -11.94 -14.42 3.87
CA GLY A 346 -12.21 -13.43 4.91
C GLY A 346 -12.93 -12.20 4.37
N PRO A 347 -13.41 -11.31 5.26
CA PRO A 347 -14.16 -10.11 4.87
C PRO A 347 -13.31 -9.09 4.10
N GLN A 348 -11.98 -9.19 4.15
CA GLN A 348 -11.04 -8.32 3.44
C GLN A 348 -10.75 -8.74 1.99
N VAL A 349 -11.25 -9.91 1.55
CA VAL A 349 -11.06 -10.43 0.19
C VAL A 349 -11.80 -9.58 -0.83
N MET A 350 -11.12 -9.20 -1.91
CA MET A 350 -11.64 -8.38 -3.01
C MET A 350 -12.93 -8.95 -3.62
N ALA A 351 -13.70 -8.10 -4.30
CA ALA A 351 -14.87 -8.53 -5.06
C ALA A 351 -14.50 -9.27 -6.37
N GLY A 352 -13.27 -9.10 -6.86
CA GLY A 352 -12.77 -9.67 -8.11
C GLY A 352 -11.88 -8.69 -8.86
N TYR A 353 -11.44 -9.07 -10.05
CA TYR A 353 -10.66 -8.20 -10.93
C TYR A 353 -11.57 -7.41 -11.88
N TRP A 354 -11.27 -6.12 -12.02
CA TRP A 354 -11.96 -5.20 -12.90
C TRP A 354 -11.89 -5.68 -14.36
N GLN A 355 -13.05 -5.91 -14.99
CA GLN A 355 -13.17 -6.35 -16.39
C GLN A 355 -12.36 -7.61 -16.75
N ARG A 356 -12.23 -8.54 -15.78
CA ARG A 356 -11.46 -9.79 -15.92
C ARG A 356 -12.20 -10.95 -15.23
N PRO A 357 -13.38 -11.37 -15.73
CA PRO A 357 -14.20 -12.39 -15.09
C PRO A 357 -13.53 -13.77 -15.07
N GLU A 358 -12.74 -14.09 -16.09
CA GLU A 358 -12.03 -15.37 -16.22
C GLU A 358 -10.91 -15.50 -15.18
N GLU A 359 -10.05 -14.47 -15.06
CA GLU A 359 -9.03 -14.41 -14.02
C GLU A 359 -9.65 -14.32 -12.62
N THR A 360 -10.79 -13.65 -12.50
CA THR A 360 -11.55 -13.62 -11.25
C THR A 360 -11.98 -15.02 -10.84
N ALA A 361 -12.57 -15.81 -11.75
CA ALA A 361 -12.99 -17.18 -11.45
C ALA A 361 -11.80 -18.11 -11.15
N GLN A 362 -10.63 -17.85 -11.74
CA GLN A 362 -9.42 -18.62 -11.46
C GLN A 362 -8.81 -18.31 -10.09
N THR A 363 -8.81 -17.03 -9.68
CA THR A 363 -8.22 -16.58 -8.41
C THR A 363 -9.19 -16.68 -7.24
N LEU A 364 -10.47 -16.35 -7.42
CA LEU A 364 -11.51 -16.43 -6.38
C LEU A 364 -12.33 -17.71 -6.58
N ARG A 365 -12.01 -18.76 -5.84
CA ARG A 365 -12.71 -20.05 -5.91
C ARG A 365 -13.40 -20.34 -4.59
N ALA A 366 -14.70 -20.63 -4.64
CA ALA A 366 -15.52 -20.93 -3.47
C ALA A 366 -15.37 -19.91 -2.31
N GLY A 367 -15.15 -18.62 -2.64
CA GLY A 367 -14.95 -17.54 -1.67
C GLY A 367 -13.53 -17.41 -1.09
N SER A 368 -12.57 -18.25 -1.52
CA SER A 368 -11.16 -18.16 -1.16
C SER A 368 -10.33 -17.56 -2.29
N VAL A 369 -9.38 -16.68 -1.96
CA VAL A 369 -8.31 -16.22 -2.85
C VAL A 369 -7.25 -17.31 -2.92
N HIS A 370 -7.01 -17.82 -4.12
CA HIS A 370 -5.82 -18.61 -4.47
C HIS A 370 -4.66 -17.64 -4.73
N THR A 371 -3.70 -17.61 -3.82
CA THR A 371 -2.64 -16.60 -3.81
C THR A 371 -1.55 -16.89 -4.83
N GLY A 372 -1.38 -18.16 -5.22
CA GLY A 372 -0.20 -18.63 -5.93
C GLY A 372 1.05 -18.75 -5.05
N ASP A 373 0.94 -18.54 -3.73
CA ASP A 373 2.04 -18.66 -2.77
C ASP A 373 1.98 -20.04 -2.08
N VAL A 374 3.13 -20.67 -1.86
CA VAL A 374 3.28 -22.01 -1.27
C VAL A 374 3.72 -21.89 0.17
N GLY A 375 3.09 -22.67 1.05
CA GLY A 375 3.41 -22.69 2.47
C GLY A 375 2.71 -23.79 3.23
N TYR A 376 2.81 -23.70 4.55
CA TYR A 376 2.11 -24.58 5.48
C TYR A 376 1.68 -23.78 6.72
N MET A 377 0.75 -24.35 7.48
CA MET A 377 0.33 -23.83 8.78
C MET A 377 0.65 -24.86 9.86
N ASP A 378 1.30 -24.44 10.94
CA ASP A 378 1.65 -25.33 12.03
C ASP A 378 0.48 -25.59 13.00
N GLU A 379 0.69 -26.45 13.99
CA GLU A 379 -0.32 -26.82 14.99
C GLU A 379 -0.74 -25.66 15.90
N GLU A 380 0.07 -24.60 16.00
CA GLU A 380 -0.23 -23.39 16.78
C GLU A 380 -0.89 -22.30 15.93
N GLY A 381 -1.13 -22.56 14.63
CA GLY A 381 -1.79 -21.66 13.70
C GLY A 381 -0.86 -20.64 13.02
N TYR A 382 0.45 -20.73 13.23
CA TYR A 382 1.41 -19.87 12.53
C TYR A 382 1.55 -20.34 11.09
N THR A 383 1.47 -19.39 10.16
CA THR A 383 1.65 -19.68 8.73
C THR A 383 3.09 -19.41 8.32
N PHE A 384 3.64 -20.27 7.46
CA PHE A 384 5.00 -20.19 6.95
C PHE A 384 4.96 -20.15 5.43
N LEU A 385 5.49 -19.07 4.86
CA LEU A 385 5.64 -18.90 3.42
C LEU A 385 6.94 -19.56 2.98
N ILE A 386 6.86 -20.52 2.06
CA ILE A 386 8.05 -21.16 1.48
C ILE A 386 8.49 -20.37 0.24
N ASP A 387 7.60 -20.20 -0.74
CA ASP A 387 7.94 -19.56 -2.02
C ASP A 387 6.69 -19.22 -2.84
N ARG A 388 6.85 -18.64 -4.04
CA ARG A 388 5.78 -18.48 -5.03
C ARG A 388 5.77 -19.64 -6.01
N LEU A 389 4.59 -20.16 -6.36
CA LEU A 389 4.44 -21.23 -7.35
C LEU A 389 5.13 -20.93 -8.69
N LYS A 390 5.14 -19.65 -9.10
CA LYS A 390 5.75 -19.21 -10.35
C LYS A 390 7.27 -19.01 -10.27
N GLU A 391 7.83 -18.96 -9.07
CA GLU A 391 9.25 -18.71 -8.83
C GLU A 391 10.00 -19.99 -8.41
N VAL A 392 9.29 -21.08 -8.10
CA VAL A 392 9.89 -22.41 -7.86
C VAL A 392 10.73 -22.85 -9.05
N ILE A 393 12.02 -23.06 -8.81
CA ILE A 393 12.97 -23.57 -9.79
C ILE A 393 12.89 -25.09 -9.79
N ILE A 394 12.64 -25.71 -10.94
CA ILE A 394 12.72 -27.17 -11.06
C ILE A 394 14.15 -27.54 -11.46
N SER A 395 14.87 -28.24 -10.58
CA SER A 395 16.24 -28.70 -10.84
C SER A 395 16.35 -30.20 -10.55
N GLY A 396 16.72 -30.99 -11.56
CA GLY A 396 16.88 -32.45 -11.43
C GLY A 396 15.62 -33.21 -11.01
N GLY A 397 14.42 -32.64 -11.23
CA GLY A 397 13.14 -33.21 -10.81
C GLY A 397 12.70 -32.84 -9.39
N TYR A 398 13.45 -31.98 -8.71
CA TYR A 398 13.11 -31.46 -7.38
C TYR A 398 12.68 -29.99 -7.46
N ASN A 399 11.72 -29.63 -6.62
CA ASN A 399 11.34 -28.24 -6.38
C ASN A 399 12.44 -27.57 -5.54
N VAL A 400 13.09 -26.57 -6.13
CA VAL A 400 14.08 -25.71 -5.49
C VAL A 400 13.43 -24.36 -5.25
N TYR A 401 13.38 -23.95 -3.99
CA TYR A 401 12.72 -22.72 -3.56
C TYR A 401 13.75 -21.59 -3.46
N PRO A 402 13.73 -20.57 -4.35
CA PRO A 402 14.57 -19.37 -4.28
C PRO A 402 14.80 -18.82 -2.87
N ARG A 403 13.76 -18.76 -2.03
CA ARG A 403 13.88 -18.19 -0.66
C ARG A 403 15.00 -18.85 0.16
N HIS A 404 15.11 -20.17 0.13
CA HIS A 404 16.17 -20.87 0.87
C HIS A 404 17.57 -20.56 0.33
N ILE A 405 17.68 -20.26 -0.97
CA ILE A 405 18.94 -19.84 -1.59
C ILE A 405 19.27 -18.42 -1.14
N GLU A 406 18.31 -17.51 -1.19
CA GLU A 406 18.47 -16.11 -0.77
C GLU A 406 18.89 -16.02 0.70
N GLU A 407 18.21 -16.73 1.61
CA GLU A 407 18.56 -16.79 3.03
C GLU A 407 19.98 -17.35 3.27
N ALA A 408 20.42 -18.32 2.46
CA ALA A 408 21.79 -18.82 2.55
C ALA A 408 22.82 -17.79 2.04
N ILE A 409 22.49 -17.02 0.99
CA ILE A 409 23.35 -15.96 0.44
C ILE A 409 23.47 -14.78 1.42
N TYR A 410 22.37 -14.38 2.06
CA TYR A 410 22.34 -13.27 3.04
C TYR A 410 23.29 -13.49 4.24
N ARG A 411 23.63 -14.75 4.56
CA ARG A 411 24.61 -15.08 5.61
C ARG A 411 26.05 -14.69 5.25
N HIS A 412 26.34 -14.39 3.99
CA HIS A 412 27.69 -14.03 3.58
C HIS A 412 27.99 -12.54 3.88
N PRO A 413 29.05 -12.20 4.64
CA PRO A 413 29.27 -10.86 5.20
C PRO A 413 29.55 -9.75 4.18
N LEU A 414 29.77 -10.10 2.90
CA LEU A 414 29.97 -9.14 1.81
C LEU A 414 28.71 -8.89 0.96
N VAL A 415 27.59 -9.55 1.27
CA VAL A 415 26.33 -9.37 0.54
C VAL A 415 25.54 -8.24 1.18
N ALA A 416 25.23 -7.21 0.40
CA ALA A 416 24.45 -6.06 0.86
C ALA A 416 22.94 -6.24 0.67
N GLU A 417 22.55 -6.93 -0.41
CA GLU A 417 21.19 -7.30 -0.78
C GLU A 417 21.21 -8.52 -1.72
N VAL A 418 20.13 -9.29 -1.73
CA VAL A 418 19.82 -10.39 -2.66
C VAL A 418 18.48 -10.10 -3.30
#